data_AF-A0A7X7RLQ5-F1
#
_entry.id   AF-A0A7X7RLQ5-F1
#
_cell.length_a   1.000
_cell.length_b   1.000
_cell.length_c   1.000
_cell.angle_alpha   90.00
_cell.angle_beta   90.00
_cell.angle_gamma   90.00
#
_symmetry.space_group_name_H-M   'P 1'
#
loop_
_entity.id
_entity.type
_entity.pdbx_description
1 polymer ?
#
loop_
_entity_poly.entity_id
_entity_poly.type
_entity_poly.pdbx_seq_one_letter_code
_entity_poly.pdbx_strand_id
1 'polypeptide(L)'
;MKRMVYAVGVWLAVCSGMQAGPSPVAAALEPYVASNWLAGAVTVVVAPDGVVAQDAVGYADVAAKQPLTPDALFWIASMTKPFTAVALMMLADEGKVKLDDPVSAYVPRMDRLWVVASKDEASMALKRQTRPITLRHLLSHTSGLPFLTPMLEADLASMPLDQQVLSYTMNPLEFQPGEGYRYSNQGINTIGRVIEIASGMPYEA
;
A
#
# COMPACT_ATOMS: atom_id res chain seq x y z
N MET A 1 -44.63 -21.41 44.44
CA MET A 1 -43.38 -21.00 43.76
C MET A 1 -43.06 -22.03 42.69
N LYS A 2 -43.34 -21.75 41.41
CA LYS A 2 -43.05 -22.68 40.29
C LYS A 2 -41.64 -22.35 39.76
N ARG A 3 -40.73 -23.33 39.80
CA ARG A 3 -39.38 -23.21 39.24
C ARG A 3 -39.45 -23.45 37.73
N MET A 4 -39.10 -22.45 36.95
CA MET A 4 -38.98 -22.54 35.49
C MET A 4 -37.50 -22.83 35.18
N VAL A 5 -37.23 -24.00 34.65
CA VAL A 5 -35.89 -24.38 34.17
C VAL A 5 -35.80 -23.95 32.71
N TYR A 6 -34.93 -23.00 32.41
CA TYR A 6 -34.58 -22.64 31.03
C TYR A 6 -33.44 -23.55 30.57
N ALA A 7 -33.73 -24.42 29.62
CA ALA A 7 -32.69 -25.13 28.87
C ALA A 7 -32.14 -24.16 27.80
N VAL A 8 -30.89 -23.72 27.97
CA VAL A 8 -30.16 -23.02 26.92
C VAL A 8 -29.60 -24.08 25.98
N GLY A 9 -30.25 -24.27 24.84
CA GLY A 9 -29.71 -25.09 23.76
C GLY A 9 -28.59 -24.34 23.06
N VAL A 10 -27.34 -24.81 23.24
CA VAL A 10 -26.21 -24.38 22.42
C VAL A 10 -26.40 -24.99 21.04
N TRP A 11 -26.80 -24.17 20.07
CA TRP A 11 -26.70 -24.54 18.66
C TRP A 11 -25.24 -24.37 18.25
N LEU A 12 -24.49 -25.48 18.26
CA LEU A 12 -23.25 -25.58 17.50
C LEU A 12 -23.64 -25.56 16.03
N ALA A 13 -23.55 -24.39 15.40
CA ALA A 13 -23.46 -24.30 13.95
C ALA A 13 -22.14 -24.98 13.57
N VAL A 14 -22.22 -26.26 13.19
CA VAL A 14 -21.13 -26.93 12.50
C VAL A 14 -21.03 -26.24 11.15
N CYS A 15 -20.01 -25.39 10.98
CA CYS A 15 -19.58 -24.94 9.67
C CYS A 15 -19.07 -26.16 8.90
N SER A 16 -19.99 -26.84 8.23
CA SER A 16 -19.72 -27.90 7.27
C SER A 16 -19.08 -27.24 6.04
N GLY A 17 -17.76 -27.08 6.06
CA GLY A 17 -17.05 -26.45 4.94
C GLY A 17 -15.52 -26.56 4.93
N MET A 18 -14.87 -26.95 6.02
CA MET A 18 -13.43 -27.22 5.96
C MET A 18 -13.17 -28.54 5.24
N GLN A 19 -12.79 -28.43 3.97
CA GLN A 19 -12.29 -29.53 3.15
C GLN A 19 -11.18 -30.26 3.90
N ALA A 20 -11.27 -31.59 4.01
CA ALA A 20 -10.14 -32.40 4.47
C ALA A 20 -9.09 -32.43 3.35
N GLY A 21 -8.01 -31.68 3.51
CA GLY A 21 -6.92 -31.53 2.54
C GLY A 21 -6.67 -30.07 2.14
N PRO A 22 -5.55 -29.78 1.46
CA PRO A 22 -5.24 -28.42 1.00
C PRO A 22 -6.35 -27.91 0.08
N SER A 23 -6.71 -26.62 0.19
CA SER A 23 -7.66 -26.03 -0.75
C SER A 23 -7.17 -26.15 -2.21
N PRO A 24 -8.06 -26.02 -3.22
CA PRO A 24 -7.63 -26.00 -4.62
C PRO A 24 -6.56 -24.95 -4.91
N VAL A 25 -6.55 -23.84 -4.18
CA VAL A 25 -5.52 -22.80 -4.31
C VAL A 25 -4.19 -23.29 -3.73
N ALA A 26 -4.19 -23.87 -2.54
CA ALA A 26 -2.99 -24.42 -1.93
C ALA A 26 -2.38 -25.56 -2.78
N ALA A 27 -3.21 -26.48 -3.27
CA ALA A 27 -2.79 -27.57 -4.15
C ALA A 27 -2.16 -27.06 -5.46
N ALA A 28 -2.64 -25.92 -5.99
CA ALA A 28 -2.05 -25.29 -7.19
C ALA A 28 -0.68 -24.64 -6.91
N LEU A 29 -0.38 -24.27 -5.66
CA LEU A 29 0.88 -23.63 -5.26
C LEU A 29 1.98 -24.63 -4.86
N GLU A 30 1.60 -25.82 -4.40
CA GLU A 30 2.55 -26.86 -3.98
C GLU A 30 3.63 -27.19 -5.04
N PRO A 31 3.33 -27.29 -6.36
CA PRO A 31 4.38 -27.54 -7.36
C PRO A 31 5.45 -26.46 -7.45
N TYR A 32 5.11 -25.20 -7.14
CA TYR A 32 6.07 -24.09 -7.12
C TYR A 32 6.99 -24.16 -5.90
N VAL A 33 6.46 -24.66 -4.77
CA VAL A 33 7.28 -24.97 -3.59
C VAL A 33 8.20 -26.16 -3.88
N ALA A 34 7.65 -27.24 -4.44
CA ALA A 34 8.41 -28.45 -4.75
C ALA A 34 9.55 -28.22 -5.77
N SER A 35 9.38 -27.26 -6.68
CA SER A 35 10.39 -26.87 -7.67
C SER A 35 11.34 -25.77 -7.20
N ASN A 36 11.25 -25.34 -5.93
CA ASN A 36 12.01 -24.23 -5.35
C ASN A 36 11.82 -22.88 -6.06
N TRP A 37 10.72 -22.72 -6.80
CA TRP A 37 10.34 -21.44 -7.41
C TRP A 37 9.70 -20.49 -6.39
N LEU A 38 9.10 -21.06 -5.34
CA LEU A 38 8.48 -20.37 -4.22
C LEU A 38 8.98 -20.98 -2.90
N ALA A 39 9.43 -20.17 -1.95
CA ALA A 39 9.79 -20.67 -0.61
C ALA A 39 8.54 -21.16 0.16
N GLY A 40 7.46 -20.38 0.10
CA GLY A 40 6.16 -20.68 0.65
C GLY A 40 5.17 -19.55 0.35
N ALA A 41 3.88 -19.79 0.63
CA ALA A 41 2.83 -18.79 0.52
C ALA A 41 1.73 -19.03 1.55
N VAL A 42 1.12 -17.93 2.00
CA VAL A 42 -0.16 -17.93 2.71
C VAL A 42 -1.24 -17.43 1.76
N THR A 43 -2.37 -18.12 1.70
CA THR A 43 -3.53 -17.71 0.91
C THR A 43 -4.75 -17.60 1.80
N VAL A 44 -5.61 -16.62 1.50
CA VAL A 44 -6.91 -16.46 2.14
C VAL A 44 -7.94 -16.22 1.05
N VAL A 45 -9.00 -17.02 1.04
CA VAL A 45 -10.14 -16.85 0.14
C VAL A 45 -11.34 -16.44 0.98
N VAL A 46 -11.92 -15.30 0.64
CA VAL A 46 -13.05 -14.71 1.37
C VAL A 46 -14.26 -14.65 0.45
N ALA A 47 -15.37 -15.21 0.91
CA ALA A 47 -16.70 -15.13 0.30
C ALA A 47 -17.59 -14.19 1.15
N PRO A 48 -18.80 -13.81 0.67
CA PRO A 48 -19.67 -12.89 1.40
C PRO A 48 -20.07 -13.36 2.83
N ASP A 49 -20.07 -14.66 3.07
CA ASP A 49 -20.39 -15.30 4.36
C ASP A 49 -19.16 -15.55 5.26
N GLY A 50 -17.94 -15.28 4.76
CA GLY A 50 -16.72 -15.32 5.55
C GLY A 50 -15.52 -15.93 4.83
N VAL A 51 -14.50 -16.29 5.62
CA VAL A 51 -13.31 -16.98 5.11
C VAL A 51 -13.69 -18.42 4.75
N VAL A 52 -13.49 -18.81 3.49
CA VAL A 52 -13.81 -20.15 2.98
C VAL A 52 -12.56 -21.03 2.83
N ALA A 53 -11.38 -20.42 2.77
CA ALA A 53 -10.10 -21.12 2.83
C ALA A 53 -9.02 -20.20 3.40
N GLN A 54 -8.14 -20.76 4.23
CA GLN A 54 -6.91 -20.12 4.69
C GLN A 54 -5.84 -21.21 4.80
N ASP A 55 -4.83 -21.15 3.93
CA ASP A 55 -3.80 -22.18 3.81
C ASP A 55 -2.41 -21.56 3.90
N ALA A 56 -1.45 -22.37 4.34
CA ALA A 56 -0.03 -22.08 4.24
C ALA A 56 0.67 -23.26 3.56
N VAL A 57 1.49 -22.97 2.55
CA VAL A 57 2.33 -23.98 1.86
C VAL A 57 3.79 -23.59 1.96
N GLY A 58 4.68 -24.58 2.02
CA GLY A 58 6.12 -24.38 2.06
C GLY A 58 6.66 -23.93 3.41
N TYR A 59 7.68 -23.09 3.38
CA TYR A 59 8.55 -22.82 4.53
C TYR A 59 8.67 -21.32 4.81
N ALA A 60 8.64 -20.95 6.09
CA ALA A 60 9.05 -19.62 6.56
C ALA A 60 10.57 -19.45 6.47
N ASP A 61 11.31 -20.53 6.68
CA ASP A 61 12.76 -20.61 6.46
C ASP A 61 13.08 -21.92 5.75
N VAL A 62 13.54 -21.80 4.50
CA VAL A 62 13.88 -22.94 3.63
C VAL A 62 15.09 -23.72 4.17
N ALA A 63 16.09 -23.03 4.71
CA ALA A 63 17.32 -23.66 5.20
C ALA A 63 17.07 -24.41 6.51
N ALA A 64 16.32 -23.80 7.43
CA ALA A 64 15.90 -24.44 8.68
C ALA A 64 14.76 -25.45 8.49
N LYS A 65 14.17 -25.53 7.29
CA LYS A 65 12.94 -26.28 6.99
C LYS A 65 11.81 -25.94 7.95
N GLN A 66 11.74 -24.67 8.37
CA GLN A 66 10.70 -24.19 9.26
C GLN A 66 9.40 -24.05 8.46
N PRO A 67 8.32 -24.82 8.78
CA PRO A 67 7.06 -24.72 8.06
C PRO A 67 6.48 -23.31 8.15
N LEU A 68 5.83 -22.87 7.09
CA LEU A 68 5.07 -21.63 7.10
C LEU A 68 3.75 -21.81 7.86
N THR A 69 3.31 -20.79 8.59
CA THR A 69 2.02 -20.78 9.29
C THR A 69 1.06 -19.76 8.67
N PRO A 70 -0.27 -19.95 8.76
CA PRO A 70 -1.22 -19.02 8.17
C PRO A 70 -1.24 -17.60 8.76
N ASP A 71 -0.61 -17.39 9.91
CA ASP A 71 -0.45 -16.12 10.62
C ASP A 71 0.96 -15.51 10.46
N ALA A 72 1.78 -16.08 9.58
CA ALA A 72 3.12 -15.55 9.30
C ALA A 72 3.07 -14.10 8.81
N LEU A 73 4.05 -13.30 9.24
CA LEU A 73 4.18 -11.91 8.82
C LEU A 73 4.94 -11.82 7.49
N PHE A 74 4.40 -11.04 6.56
CA PHE A 74 5.02 -10.77 5.27
C PHE A 74 5.30 -9.29 5.11
N TRP A 75 6.39 -8.98 4.43
CA TRP A 75 6.57 -7.64 3.88
C TRP A 75 5.67 -7.46 2.66
N ILE A 76 4.48 -6.88 2.88
CA ILE A 76 3.43 -6.75 1.86
C ILE A 76 3.72 -5.70 0.77
N ALA A 77 4.84 -4.96 0.91
CA ALA A 77 5.31 -3.95 -0.03
C ALA A 77 4.19 -3.00 -0.51
N SER A 78 3.93 -2.97 -1.83
CA SER A 78 2.97 -2.03 -2.43
C SER A 78 1.51 -2.27 -2.04
N MET A 79 1.18 -3.37 -1.37
CA MET A 79 -0.15 -3.58 -0.81
C MET A 79 -0.46 -2.63 0.35
N THR A 80 0.51 -1.86 0.84
CA THR A 80 0.28 -0.78 1.82
C THR A 80 -0.51 0.39 1.21
N LYS A 81 -0.38 0.67 -0.11
CA LYS A 81 -0.94 1.89 -0.73
C LYS A 81 -2.47 2.04 -0.58
N PRO A 82 -3.29 0.98 -0.73
CA PRO A 82 -4.72 1.09 -0.45
C PRO A 82 -5.04 1.51 0.99
N PHE A 83 -4.25 1.07 1.98
CA PHE A 83 -4.43 1.52 3.37
C PHE A 83 -4.13 3.01 3.51
N THR A 84 -3.03 3.49 2.91
CA THR A 84 -2.70 4.92 2.84
C THR A 84 -3.83 5.71 2.17
N ALA A 85 -4.39 5.20 1.08
CA ALA A 85 -5.49 5.84 0.37
C ALA A 85 -6.76 5.92 1.24
N VAL A 86 -7.14 4.83 1.92
CA VAL A 86 -8.29 4.81 2.84
C VAL A 86 -8.10 5.80 3.97
N ALA A 87 -6.91 5.85 4.59
CA ALA A 87 -6.62 6.80 5.66
C ALA A 87 -6.79 8.27 5.20
N LEU A 88 -6.33 8.61 3.99
CA LEU A 88 -6.57 9.94 3.43
C LEU A 88 -8.05 10.19 3.15
N MET A 89 -8.77 9.20 2.60
CA MET A 89 -10.19 9.32 2.31
C MET A 89 -11.02 9.51 3.59
N MET A 90 -10.65 8.88 4.71
CA MET A 90 -11.26 9.12 6.01
C MET A 90 -11.09 10.59 6.44
N LEU A 91 -9.89 11.15 6.28
CA LEU A 91 -9.65 12.58 6.54
C LEU A 91 -10.44 13.48 5.58
N ALA A 92 -10.68 13.04 4.35
CA ALA A 92 -11.50 13.77 3.38
C ALA A 92 -12.98 13.77 3.78
N ASP A 93 -13.51 12.63 4.25
CA ASP A 93 -14.88 12.52 4.77
C ASP A 93 -15.08 13.38 6.03
N GLU A 94 -14.05 13.50 6.86
CA GLU A 94 -14.02 14.42 8.02
C GLU A 94 -13.89 15.90 7.63
N GLY A 95 -13.72 16.20 6.34
CA GLY A 95 -13.54 17.57 5.83
C GLY A 95 -12.19 18.20 6.19
N LYS A 96 -11.21 17.42 6.66
CA LYS A 96 -9.86 17.89 7.02
C LYS A 96 -8.98 18.12 5.79
N VAL A 97 -9.26 17.43 4.70
CA VAL A 97 -8.61 17.60 3.40
C VAL A 97 -9.64 17.55 2.27
N LYS A 98 -9.29 18.02 1.07
CA LYS A 98 -10.04 17.79 -0.15
C LYS A 98 -9.13 17.17 -1.20
N LEU A 99 -9.67 16.25 -2.00
CA LEU A 99 -8.89 15.59 -3.05
C LEU A 99 -8.29 16.56 -4.08
N ASP A 100 -8.95 17.69 -4.31
CA ASP A 100 -8.48 18.72 -5.24
C ASP A 100 -7.66 19.83 -4.55
N ASP A 101 -7.36 19.68 -3.25
CA ASP A 101 -6.41 20.58 -2.60
C ASP A 101 -5.04 20.46 -3.25
N PRO A 102 -4.33 21.58 -3.46
CA PRO A 102 -2.96 21.52 -3.88
C PRO A 102 -2.12 20.90 -2.77
N VAL A 103 -1.24 19.98 -3.11
CA VAL A 103 -0.30 19.35 -2.17
C VAL A 103 0.52 20.40 -1.42
N SER A 104 0.80 21.54 -2.06
CA SER A 104 1.53 22.65 -1.45
C SER A 104 0.82 23.33 -0.27
N ALA A 105 -0.49 23.11 -0.08
CA ALA A 105 -1.17 23.51 1.15
C ALA A 105 -0.64 22.77 2.39
N TYR A 106 -0.10 21.57 2.18
CA TYR A 106 0.45 20.70 3.23
C TYR A 106 1.98 20.64 3.16
N VAL A 107 2.54 20.60 1.94
CA VAL A 107 3.97 20.49 1.67
C VAL A 107 4.41 21.66 0.77
N PRO A 108 4.69 22.85 1.33
CA PRO A 108 4.85 24.09 0.56
C PRO A 108 5.84 24.04 -0.61
N ARG A 109 6.89 23.21 -0.53
CA ARG A 109 7.93 23.11 -1.57
C ARG A 109 7.50 22.36 -2.85
N MET A 110 6.24 21.90 -2.95
CA MET A 110 5.70 21.19 -4.12
C MET A 110 4.90 22.04 -5.11
N ASP A 111 5.03 23.37 -5.06
CA ASP A 111 4.30 24.31 -5.94
C ASP A 111 5.11 24.83 -7.15
N ARG A 112 6.44 24.64 -7.16
CA ARG A 112 7.35 25.24 -8.16
C ARG A 112 8.42 24.27 -8.65
N LEU A 113 8.06 23.01 -8.82
CA LEU A 113 8.98 21.99 -9.31
C LEU A 113 9.38 22.23 -10.77
N TRP A 114 10.53 21.68 -11.14
CA TRP A 114 10.90 21.53 -12.54
C TRP A 114 10.15 20.34 -13.13
N VAL A 115 9.90 20.38 -14.44
CA VAL A 115 9.26 19.31 -15.21
C VAL A 115 10.11 19.03 -16.42
N VAL A 116 10.32 17.76 -16.74
CA VAL A 116 11.03 17.35 -17.95
C VAL A 116 10.26 17.86 -19.17
N ALA A 117 10.91 18.68 -19.99
CA ALA A 117 10.37 19.19 -21.25
C ALA A 117 10.78 18.27 -22.42
N SER A 118 12.04 17.86 -22.42
CA SER A 118 12.60 16.85 -23.31
C SER A 118 13.81 16.20 -22.65
N LYS A 119 14.12 14.98 -23.05
CA LYS A 119 15.31 14.24 -22.59
C LYS A 119 15.85 13.42 -23.75
N ASP A 120 17.13 13.57 -24.03
CA ASP A 120 17.91 12.71 -24.91
C ASP A 120 19.11 12.12 -24.15
N GLU A 121 20.00 11.41 -24.85
CA GLU A 121 21.17 10.77 -24.22
C GLU A 121 22.18 11.77 -23.65
N ALA A 122 22.24 13.00 -24.18
CA ALA A 122 23.25 14.00 -23.85
C ALA A 122 22.71 15.11 -22.93
N SER A 123 21.39 15.35 -22.91
CA SER A 123 20.80 16.50 -22.26
C SER A 123 19.36 16.28 -21.77
N MET A 124 18.98 17.07 -20.77
CA MET A 124 17.61 17.14 -20.25
C MET A 124 17.21 18.61 -20.18
N ALA A 125 16.20 18.99 -20.98
CA ALA A 125 15.60 20.31 -20.92
C ALA A 125 14.47 20.32 -19.88
N LEU A 126 14.41 21.37 -19.07
CA LEU A 126 13.40 21.53 -18.02
C LEU A 126 12.50 22.72 -18.30
N LYS A 127 11.21 22.56 -18.01
CA LYS A 127 10.21 23.63 -17.97
C LYS A 127 9.63 23.74 -16.56
N ARG A 128 8.96 24.85 -16.25
CA ARG A 128 8.32 25.02 -14.95
C ARG A 128 7.01 24.25 -14.85
N GLN A 129 6.72 23.75 -13.65
CA GLN A 129 5.38 23.30 -13.27
C GLN A 129 4.40 24.46 -13.47
N THR A 130 3.31 24.23 -14.21
CA THR A 130 2.30 25.26 -14.53
C THR A 130 0.96 25.03 -13.84
N ARG A 131 0.82 23.90 -13.14
CA ARG A 131 -0.39 23.49 -12.44
C ARG A 131 -0.02 22.78 -11.13
N PRO A 132 -0.82 22.91 -10.07
CA PRO A 132 -0.52 22.26 -8.81
C PRO A 132 -0.63 20.73 -8.92
N ILE A 133 0.20 20.03 -8.14
CA ILE A 133 -0.09 18.63 -7.82
C ILE A 133 -1.25 18.66 -6.81
N THR A 134 -2.28 17.84 -7.01
CA THR A 134 -3.39 17.68 -6.06
C THR A 134 -3.27 16.35 -5.34
N LEU A 135 -3.97 16.19 -4.21
CA LEU A 135 -4.03 14.91 -3.50
C LEU A 135 -4.58 13.79 -4.41
N ARG A 136 -5.57 14.12 -5.26
CA ARG A 136 -6.10 13.24 -6.30
C ARG A 136 -5.00 12.75 -7.24
N HIS A 137 -4.15 13.65 -7.72
CA HIS A 137 -3.05 13.27 -8.63
C HIS A 137 -2.07 12.30 -7.99
N LEU A 138 -1.79 12.44 -6.69
CA LEU A 138 -0.93 11.52 -5.96
C LEU A 138 -1.57 10.13 -5.84
N LEU A 139 -2.84 10.06 -5.42
CA LEU A 139 -3.57 8.79 -5.30
C LEU A 139 -3.77 8.08 -6.65
N SER A 140 -3.96 8.82 -7.73
CA SER A 140 -4.17 8.27 -9.07
C SER A 140 -2.90 8.08 -9.89
N HIS A 141 -1.71 8.29 -9.29
CA HIS A 141 -0.42 8.16 -10.00
C HIS A 141 -0.30 9.07 -11.24
N THR A 142 -0.90 10.26 -11.19
CA THR A 142 -0.86 11.26 -12.27
C THR A 142 -0.16 12.56 -11.85
N SER A 143 0.56 12.57 -10.73
CA SER A 143 1.27 13.77 -10.24
C SER A 143 2.47 14.18 -11.09
N GLY A 144 3.01 13.27 -11.90
CA GLY A 144 4.29 13.46 -12.60
C GLY A 144 5.51 13.14 -11.72
N LEU A 145 5.32 12.77 -10.45
CA LEU A 145 6.44 12.30 -9.63
C LEU A 145 6.99 10.98 -10.20
N PRO A 146 8.32 10.82 -10.27
CA PRO A 146 8.92 9.60 -10.78
C PRO A 146 8.65 8.41 -9.85
N PHE A 147 8.92 7.20 -10.35
CA PHE A 147 8.74 5.98 -9.56
C PHE A 147 9.64 5.97 -8.31
N LEU A 148 10.93 6.28 -8.51
CA LEU A 148 11.97 6.28 -7.48
C LEU A 148 12.84 7.53 -7.59
N THR A 149 13.50 7.85 -6.47
CA THR A 149 14.55 8.87 -6.46
C THR A 149 15.87 8.28 -6.93
N PRO A 150 16.84 9.13 -7.37
CA PRO A 150 18.23 8.71 -7.51
C PRO A 150 18.92 8.32 -6.20
N MET A 151 18.36 8.71 -5.04
CA MET A 151 18.81 8.20 -3.73
C MET A 151 18.47 6.71 -3.59
N LEU A 152 19.35 5.96 -2.91
CA LEU A 152 19.17 4.52 -2.71
C LEU A 152 17.87 4.26 -1.93
N GLU A 153 17.07 3.29 -2.37
CA GLU A 153 15.79 2.95 -1.72
C GLU A 153 15.94 2.62 -0.24
N ALA A 154 17.02 1.93 0.14
CA ALA A 154 17.32 1.59 1.53
C ALA A 154 17.55 2.82 2.41
N ASP A 155 18.21 3.85 1.86
CA ASP A 155 18.45 5.09 2.60
C ASP A 155 17.12 5.81 2.83
N LEU A 156 16.26 5.88 1.81
CA LEU A 156 14.95 6.51 1.92
C LEU A 156 14.00 5.79 2.87
N ALA A 157 13.98 4.45 2.86
CA ALA A 157 13.09 3.66 3.71
C ALA A 157 13.34 3.89 5.22
N SER A 158 14.55 4.33 5.58
CA SER A 158 14.93 4.66 6.96
C SER A 158 14.64 6.12 7.36
N MET A 159 14.29 6.98 6.39
CA MET A 159 14.07 8.40 6.64
C MET A 159 12.63 8.70 7.05
N PRO A 160 12.39 9.67 7.94
CA PRO A 160 11.05 10.19 8.20
C PRO A 160 10.40 10.77 6.92
N LEU A 161 9.07 10.71 6.85
CA LEU A 161 8.32 11.09 5.65
C LEU A 161 8.54 12.56 5.24
N ASP A 162 8.76 13.46 6.18
CA ASP A 162 9.06 14.87 5.87
C ASP A 162 10.40 15.04 5.10
N GLN A 163 11.43 14.29 5.47
CA GLN A 163 12.73 14.28 4.80
C GLN A 163 12.66 13.59 3.45
N GLN A 164 11.96 12.45 3.38
CA GLN A 164 11.72 11.76 2.11
C GLN A 164 11.03 12.70 1.12
N VAL A 165 9.91 13.32 1.53
CA VAL A 165 9.14 14.23 0.68
C VAL A 165 9.96 15.46 0.29
N LEU A 166 10.78 15.99 1.19
CA LEU A 166 11.68 17.08 0.85
C LEU A 166 12.67 16.68 -0.25
N SER A 167 13.25 15.48 -0.19
CA SER A 167 14.16 14.98 -1.23
C SER A 167 13.50 14.87 -2.61
N TYR A 168 12.19 14.59 -2.66
CA TYR A 168 11.45 14.49 -3.93
C TYR A 168 11.41 15.83 -4.66
N THR A 169 11.39 16.94 -3.91
CA THR A 169 11.39 18.29 -4.49
C THR A 169 12.68 18.66 -5.22
N MET A 170 13.75 17.88 -5.02
CA MET A 170 15.05 18.06 -5.68
C MET A 170 15.10 17.45 -7.07
N ASN A 171 14.07 16.70 -7.48
CA ASN A 171 14.01 16.03 -8.77
C ASN A 171 12.88 16.62 -9.63
N PRO A 172 13.06 16.70 -10.96
CA PRO A 172 12.00 17.17 -11.83
C PRO A 172 10.86 16.14 -11.93
N LEU A 173 9.64 16.64 -12.11
CA LEU A 173 8.50 15.81 -12.53
C LEU A 173 8.73 15.30 -13.96
N GLU A 174 8.26 14.10 -14.27
CA GLU A 174 8.33 13.52 -15.61
C GLU A 174 7.38 14.21 -16.60
N PHE A 175 6.25 14.71 -16.10
CA PHE A 175 5.21 15.40 -16.87
C PHE A 175 4.44 16.37 -15.97
N GLN A 176 3.64 17.27 -16.54
CA GLN A 176 2.81 18.17 -15.73
C GLN A 176 1.72 17.37 -15.02
N PRO A 177 1.32 17.75 -13.79
CA PRO A 177 0.28 17.05 -13.05
C PRO A 177 -1.02 16.82 -13.86
N GLY A 178 -1.49 15.58 -13.94
CA GLY A 178 -2.67 15.19 -14.70
C GLY A 178 -2.48 15.00 -16.21
N GLU A 179 -1.28 15.24 -16.78
CA GLU A 179 -1.01 15.01 -18.22
C GLU A 179 -0.55 13.58 -18.55
N GLY A 180 -0.32 12.74 -17.55
CA GLY A 180 0.19 11.38 -17.75
C GLY A 180 -0.01 10.48 -16.55
N TYR A 181 0.44 9.24 -16.68
CA TYR A 181 0.41 8.22 -15.63
C TYR A 181 1.82 7.67 -15.37
N ARG A 182 2.23 7.67 -14.11
CA ARG A 182 3.44 7.03 -13.61
C ARG A 182 3.17 6.47 -12.22
N TYR A 183 3.18 5.15 -12.11
CA TYR A 183 3.17 4.49 -10.80
C TYR A 183 4.33 5.03 -9.95
N SER A 184 4.04 5.54 -8.75
CA SER A 184 4.99 6.32 -7.96
C SER A 184 4.86 6.03 -6.47
N ASN A 185 5.96 5.59 -5.87
CA ASN A 185 6.08 5.47 -4.42
C ASN A 185 6.18 6.86 -3.78
N GLN A 186 6.88 7.80 -4.42
CA GLN A 186 6.98 9.18 -3.94
C GLN A 186 5.60 9.83 -3.79
N GLY A 187 4.70 9.56 -4.74
CA GLY A 187 3.33 10.04 -4.69
C GLY A 187 2.60 9.56 -3.43
N ILE A 188 2.69 8.28 -3.11
CA ILE A 188 2.01 7.69 -1.95
C ILE A 188 2.69 8.08 -0.63
N ASN A 189 4.02 8.15 -0.58
CA ASN A 189 4.74 8.62 0.61
C ASN A 189 4.40 10.10 0.91
N THR A 190 4.19 10.90 -0.13
CA THR A 190 3.69 12.28 0.03
C THR A 190 2.28 12.30 0.62
N ILE A 191 1.40 11.35 0.27
CA ILE A 191 0.10 11.19 0.93
C ILE A 191 0.28 10.80 2.39
N GLY A 192 1.20 9.91 2.71
CA GLY A 192 1.58 9.60 4.10
C GLY A 192 1.93 10.87 4.88
N ARG A 193 2.76 11.75 4.29
CA ARG A 193 3.12 13.03 4.92
C ARG A 193 1.93 13.97 5.09
N VAL A 194 1.02 14.02 4.11
CA VAL A 194 -0.22 14.80 4.22
C VAL A 194 -1.10 14.28 5.35
N ILE A 195 -1.21 12.95 5.51
CA ILE A 195 -1.95 12.32 6.60
C ILE A 195 -1.37 12.77 7.94
N GLU A 196 -0.04 12.75 8.12
CA GLU A 196 0.58 13.20 9.38
C GLU A 196 0.22 14.64 9.73
N ILE A 197 0.24 15.53 8.73
CA ILE A 197 -0.04 16.95 8.93
C ILE A 197 -1.52 17.17 9.24
N ALA A 198 -2.42 16.53 8.50
CA ALA A 198 -3.86 16.71 8.63
C ALA A 198 -4.44 16.02 9.87
N SER A 199 -3.85 14.91 10.31
CA SER A 199 -4.26 14.19 11.52
C SER A 199 -3.59 14.72 12.80
N GLY A 200 -2.38 15.27 12.68
CA GLY A 200 -1.53 15.60 13.83
C GLY A 200 -0.87 14.38 14.49
N MET A 201 -0.89 13.22 13.83
CA MET A 201 -0.35 11.95 14.33
C MET A 201 0.77 11.43 13.41
N PRO A 202 1.72 10.62 13.92
CA PRO A 202 2.62 9.84 13.06
C PRO A 202 1.84 8.93 12.10
N TYR A 203 2.42 8.60 10.94
CA TYR A 203 1.76 7.77 9.94
C TYR A 203 1.47 6.34 10.45
N GLU A 204 2.33 5.80 11.32
CA GLU A 204 2.25 4.45 11.86
C GLU A 204 1.34 4.32 13.10
N ALA A 205 0.77 5.44 13.58
CA ALA A 205 0.02 5.51 14.85
C ALA A 205 -1.42 5.01 14.78
#